data_AF-W3A6V5-F1
#
_entry.id   AF-W3A6V5-F1
#
_cell.length_a   1.000
_cell.length_b   1.000
_cell.length_c   1.000
_cell.angle_alpha   90.00
_cell.angle_beta   90.00
_cell.angle_gamma   90.00
#
_symmetry.space_group_name_H-M   'P 1'
#
loop_
_entity.id
_entity.type
_entity.pdbx_description
1 polymer ?
#
loop_
_entity_poly.entity_id
_entity_poly.type
_entity_poly.pdbx_seq_one_letter_code
_entity_poly.pdbx_strand_id
1 'polypeptide(L)'
;MLKNEVEAGTPVCQEVGPNTYSDWRKRLSVAAGQTAYFAYLPNGHIVKDKKGVGTQHGVYWTGQVGTSLTSTHDMTQEHLVDGKTMDYDDGKCGETVDYDGAPSGRAGDGKPCIGSFTIPAGTAPGIYKMVWYWTFWLDNQGAYKDQNMAKGYFGAAYSTCFEVEVTGGSGGKTTQKAAPAPAPASVTKGGLPAPAPAPAPAPAPAPAPAPAPAPAPAPAPAPAPAPAPAPAPAPAPAPAPAPAPAPTEAQIGGEAAPMPAAPSCTRTVSEGDAAVGINIATDASCSSGGLGCIDNICRYCRVTNTDKSAPFVECASIAAAAKPGTVAPAWT
;
A
#
# COMPACT_ATOMS: atom_id res chain seq x y z
N MET A 1 4.63 11.45 1.65
CA MET A 1 4.04 12.79 1.88
C MET A 1 2.69 12.60 2.56
N LEU A 2 2.46 13.25 3.69
CA LEU A 2 1.17 13.25 4.39
C LEU A 2 0.15 14.11 3.63
N LYS A 3 -1.15 13.95 3.93
CA LYS A 3 -2.22 14.63 3.20
C LYS A 3 -2.09 16.15 3.20
N ASN A 4 -1.84 16.74 4.37
CA ASN A 4 -1.61 18.17 4.53
C ASN A 4 -0.37 18.67 3.76
N GLU A 5 0.68 17.86 3.66
CA GLU A 5 1.89 18.17 2.89
C GLU A 5 1.61 18.18 1.38
N VAL A 6 0.81 17.22 0.90
CA VAL A 6 0.37 17.14 -0.49
C VAL A 6 -0.50 18.35 -0.84
N GLU A 7 -1.44 18.70 0.03
CA GLU A 7 -2.31 19.88 -0.12
C GLU A 7 -1.49 21.19 -0.10
N ALA A 8 -0.35 21.21 0.59
CA ALA A 8 0.57 22.35 0.63
C ALA A 8 1.51 22.45 -0.59
N GLY A 9 1.52 21.48 -1.51
CA GLY A 9 2.38 21.54 -2.71
C GLY A 9 3.81 21.06 -2.47
N THR A 10 3.98 19.99 -1.69
CA THR A 10 5.31 19.44 -1.38
C THR A 10 6.08 19.02 -2.64
N PRO A 11 7.42 19.17 -2.66
CA PRO A 11 8.22 18.74 -3.80
C PRO A 11 8.07 17.24 -4.12
N VAL A 12 7.77 16.91 -5.39
CA VAL A 12 7.57 15.52 -5.83
C VAL A 12 8.84 14.82 -6.30
N CYS A 13 9.85 15.57 -6.71
CA CYS A 13 11.12 15.05 -7.22
C CYS A 13 12.31 15.63 -6.47
N GLN A 14 13.27 14.76 -6.17
CA GLN A 14 14.64 15.16 -5.90
C GLN A 14 15.40 15.21 -7.23
N GLU A 15 16.43 16.05 -7.34
CA GLU A 15 17.20 16.17 -8.58
C GLU A 15 17.82 14.83 -9.01
N VAL A 16 17.59 14.46 -10.26
CA VAL A 16 18.24 13.30 -10.89
C VAL A 16 19.66 13.74 -11.27
N GLY A 17 20.66 13.19 -10.58
CA GLY A 17 22.06 13.52 -10.84
C GLY A 17 22.54 13.06 -12.23
N PRO A 18 23.60 13.67 -12.77
CA PRO A 18 24.10 13.36 -14.12
C PRO A 18 24.57 11.89 -14.29
N ASN A 19 24.88 11.22 -13.18
CA ASN A 19 25.36 9.84 -13.17
C ASN A 19 24.26 8.81 -12.86
N THR A 20 22.98 9.21 -12.75
CA THR A 20 21.90 8.28 -12.37
C THR A 20 21.73 7.11 -13.34
N TYR A 21 22.14 7.27 -14.60
CA TYR A 21 22.02 6.24 -15.64
C TYR A 21 23.36 5.74 -16.18
N SER A 22 24.47 6.05 -15.50
CA SER A 22 25.80 5.66 -15.96
C SER A 22 26.23 4.24 -15.55
N ASP A 23 25.52 3.60 -14.63
CA ASP A 23 25.90 2.32 -14.02
C ASP A 23 24.92 1.17 -14.36
N TRP A 24 24.47 0.42 -13.35
CA TRP A 24 23.47 -0.65 -13.47
C TRP A 24 22.08 -0.13 -13.85
N ARG A 25 21.77 1.14 -13.57
CA ARG A 25 20.51 1.76 -13.99
C ARG A 25 20.63 2.23 -15.43
N LYS A 26 19.71 1.80 -16.29
CA LYS A 26 19.63 2.26 -17.68
C LYS A 26 18.40 3.15 -17.86
N ARG A 27 18.57 4.22 -18.62
CA ARG A 27 17.44 5.07 -19.01
C ARG A 27 16.52 4.26 -19.92
N LEU A 28 15.22 4.36 -19.67
CA LEU A 28 14.22 3.72 -20.50
C LEU A 28 14.14 4.44 -21.85
N SER A 29 14.17 3.69 -22.95
CA SER A 29 14.04 4.22 -24.31
C SER A 29 12.74 3.72 -24.93
N VAL A 30 11.87 4.62 -25.38
CA VAL A 30 10.51 4.30 -25.86
C VAL A 30 10.18 5.14 -27.10
N ALA A 31 9.63 4.53 -28.15
CA ALA A 31 9.17 5.28 -29.30
C ALA A 31 7.87 6.06 -29.02
N ALA A 32 7.69 7.20 -29.66
CA ALA A 32 6.40 7.88 -29.66
C ALA A 32 5.29 6.95 -30.17
N GLY A 33 4.17 6.87 -29.46
CA GLY A 33 3.07 5.94 -29.73
C GLY A 33 3.24 4.54 -29.12
N GLN A 34 4.37 4.25 -28.47
CA GLN A 34 4.62 2.94 -27.85
C GLN A 34 4.23 2.93 -26.36
N THR A 35 3.69 1.80 -25.91
CA THR A 35 3.42 1.53 -24.50
C THR A 35 4.66 0.96 -23.80
N ALA A 36 5.03 1.56 -22.68
CA ALA A 36 5.98 1.02 -21.73
C ALA A 36 5.24 0.31 -20.59
N TYR A 37 5.81 -0.79 -20.11
CA TYR A 37 5.32 -1.54 -18.96
C TYR A 37 6.38 -1.55 -17.88
N PHE A 38 5.95 -1.47 -16.62
CA PHE A 38 6.83 -1.55 -15.48
C PHE A 38 6.20 -2.41 -14.39
N ALA A 39 7.04 -3.14 -13.68
CA ALA A 39 6.64 -3.98 -12.57
C ALA A 39 6.90 -3.25 -11.25
N TYR A 40 5.98 -3.37 -10.30
CA TYR A 40 6.17 -2.90 -8.94
C TYR A 40 5.62 -3.91 -7.94
N LEU A 41 6.17 -3.87 -6.73
CA LEU A 41 5.67 -4.65 -5.62
C LEU A 41 4.74 -3.75 -4.80
N PRO A 42 3.50 -4.17 -4.57
CA PRO A 42 2.55 -3.36 -3.81
C PRO A 42 2.96 -3.22 -2.33
N ASN A 43 3.87 -4.06 -1.84
CA ASN A 43 4.25 -4.14 -0.43
C ASN A 43 5.42 -3.24 0.01
N GLY A 44 5.87 -2.32 -0.84
CA GLY A 44 6.90 -1.34 -0.50
C GLY A 44 6.40 -0.27 0.49
N HIS A 45 6.45 -0.59 1.78
CA HIS A 45 6.36 0.27 2.98
C HIS A 45 5.05 0.41 3.76
N ILE A 46 3.84 0.21 3.23
CA ILE A 46 2.60 0.44 4.03
C ILE A 46 1.52 -0.64 3.87
N VAL A 47 1.67 -1.48 2.86
CA VAL A 47 0.58 -2.30 2.33
C VAL A 47 0.76 -3.80 2.57
N LYS A 48 1.79 -4.20 3.34
CA LYS A 48 2.07 -5.61 3.69
C LYS A 48 0.81 -6.36 4.16
N ASP A 49 -0.10 -5.65 4.84
CA ASP A 49 -1.37 -6.19 5.35
C ASP A 49 -2.63 -5.48 4.81
N LYS A 50 -2.50 -4.61 3.79
CA LYS A 50 -3.60 -3.76 3.30
C LYS A 50 -3.93 -4.09 1.84
N LYS A 51 -5.22 -4.03 1.49
CA LYS A 51 -5.65 -4.08 0.08
C LYS A 51 -5.54 -2.68 -0.49
N GLY A 52 -4.69 -2.46 -1.49
CA GLY A 52 -4.65 -1.19 -2.25
C GLY A 52 -5.81 -1.05 -3.24
N VAL A 53 -6.87 -1.84 -3.08
CA VAL A 53 -7.97 -1.96 -4.03
C VAL A 53 -8.74 -0.63 -4.08
N GLY A 54 -8.87 -0.08 -5.29
CA GLY A 54 -9.47 1.22 -5.54
C GLY A 54 -8.48 2.39 -5.52
N THR A 55 -7.24 2.19 -5.10
CA THR A 55 -6.18 3.20 -5.24
C THR A 55 -5.79 3.32 -6.71
N GLN A 56 -5.74 4.55 -7.21
CA GLN A 56 -5.27 4.87 -8.54
C GLN A 56 -3.80 5.33 -8.50
N HIS A 57 -3.03 4.96 -9.52
CA HIS A 57 -1.72 5.54 -9.80
C HIS A 57 -1.64 6.09 -11.23
N GLY A 58 -0.74 7.04 -11.46
CA GLY A 58 -0.53 7.65 -12.76
C GLY A 58 0.94 7.96 -13.02
N VAL A 59 1.30 8.10 -14.30
CA VAL A 59 2.60 8.64 -14.71
C VAL A 59 2.37 10.03 -15.27
N TYR A 60 3.08 11.00 -14.74
CA TYR A 60 2.90 12.42 -15.00
C TYR A 60 4.15 13.04 -15.61
N TRP A 61 3.97 14.05 -16.45
CA TRP A 61 5.05 14.82 -17.07
C TRP A 61 4.57 16.20 -17.49
N THR A 62 5.50 17.04 -17.95
CA THR A 62 5.21 18.34 -18.57
C THR A 62 4.87 18.24 -20.06
N GLY A 63 5.14 17.10 -20.69
CA GLY A 63 5.11 16.95 -22.15
C GLY A 63 6.19 17.73 -22.90
N GLN A 64 7.15 18.35 -22.20
CA GLN A 64 8.24 19.14 -22.79
C GLN A 64 9.61 18.55 -22.43
N VAL A 65 10.53 18.55 -23.39
CA VAL A 65 11.88 17.99 -23.22
C VAL A 65 12.64 18.78 -22.15
N GLY A 66 13.28 18.08 -21.22
CA GLY A 66 14.16 18.66 -20.20
C GLY A 66 13.47 19.38 -19.03
N THR A 67 12.14 19.50 -19.03
CA THR A 67 11.40 20.11 -17.93
C THR A 67 10.81 19.05 -16.99
N SER A 68 10.46 19.44 -15.77
CA SER A 68 9.93 18.55 -14.73
C SER A 68 8.80 19.20 -13.98
N LEU A 69 7.86 18.37 -13.53
CA LEU A 69 6.90 18.71 -12.49
C LEU A 69 7.64 18.77 -11.15
N THR A 70 7.36 19.78 -10.34
CA THR A 70 8.14 20.05 -9.13
C THR A 70 7.31 19.91 -7.87
N SER A 71 5.99 20.08 -7.94
CA SER A 71 5.08 20.07 -6.80
C SER A 71 4.01 18.98 -6.90
N THR A 72 3.45 18.57 -5.77
CA THR A 72 2.26 17.71 -5.73
C THR A 72 1.04 18.36 -6.39
N HIS A 73 0.98 19.69 -6.47
CA HIS A 73 -0.07 20.41 -7.20
C HIS A 73 -0.01 20.17 -8.71
N ASP A 74 1.15 19.76 -9.23
CA ASP A 74 1.32 19.45 -10.65
C ASP A 74 0.75 18.07 -11.02
N MET A 75 0.31 17.24 -10.06
CA MET A 75 -0.20 15.89 -10.32
C MET A 75 -1.67 15.93 -10.77
N THR A 76 -1.93 16.60 -11.90
CA THR A 76 -3.27 16.82 -12.44
C THR A 76 -3.56 15.94 -13.67
N GLN A 77 -4.83 15.92 -14.10
CA GLN A 77 -5.28 15.14 -15.25
C GLN A 77 -4.57 15.55 -16.55
N GLU A 78 -4.27 16.84 -16.70
CA GLU A 78 -3.62 17.42 -17.88
C GLU A 78 -2.16 16.99 -18.02
N HIS A 79 -1.53 16.65 -16.89
CA HIS A 79 -0.13 16.22 -16.84
C HIS A 79 0.04 14.70 -16.91
N LEU A 80 -1.04 13.91 -16.97
CA LEU A 80 -0.95 12.47 -17.20
C LEU A 80 -0.39 12.18 -18.60
N VAL A 81 0.61 11.31 -18.68
CA VAL A 81 1.31 10.99 -19.95
C VAL A 81 0.34 10.51 -21.03
N ASP A 82 -0.59 9.62 -20.68
CA ASP A 82 -1.61 9.08 -21.58
C ASP A 82 -3.05 9.37 -21.11
N GLY A 83 -3.23 10.37 -20.26
CA GLY A 83 -4.53 10.85 -19.83
C GLY A 83 -5.34 9.88 -18.95
N LYS A 84 -4.71 8.84 -18.39
CA LYS A 84 -5.41 7.85 -17.55
C LYS A 84 -4.61 7.48 -16.31
N THR A 85 -5.33 7.02 -15.30
CA THR A 85 -4.78 6.32 -14.14
C THR A 85 -5.05 4.82 -14.26
N MET A 86 -4.38 4.04 -13.43
CA MET A 86 -4.56 2.60 -13.31
C MET A 86 -4.76 2.20 -11.85
N ASP A 87 -5.46 1.10 -11.63
CA ASP A 87 -5.53 0.47 -10.31
C ASP A 87 -4.12 0.09 -9.84
N TYR A 88 -3.75 0.59 -8.66
CA TYR A 88 -2.51 0.20 -7.96
C TYR A 88 -2.51 -1.29 -7.60
N ASP A 89 -3.71 -1.82 -7.41
CA ASP A 89 -3.90 -3.19 -7.02
C ASP A 89 -5.19 -3.71 -7.67
N ASP A 90 -5.01 -4.45 -8.77
CA ASP A 90 -6.10 -5.07 -9.53
C ASP A 90 -6.64 -6.37 -8.88
N GLY A 91 -6.11 -6.72 -7.70
CA GLY A 91 -6.43 -7.95 -6.99
C GLY A 91 -5.78 -9.21 -7.56
N LYS A 92 -5.00 -9.10 -8.65
CA LYS A 92 -4.34 -10.20 -9.36
C LYS A 92 -2.82 -10.21 -9.19
N CYS A 93 -2.26 -9.20 -8.52
CA CYS A 93 -0.86 -9.13 -8.11
C CYS A 93 -0.70 -9.11 -6.58
N GLY A 94 0.48 -9.50 -6.09
CA GLY A 94 0.78 -9.64 -4.66
C GLY A 94 2.18 -10.21 -4.40
N GLU A 95 2.83 -9.75 -3.33
CA GLU A 95 4.13 -10.28 -2.92
C GLU A 95 4.03 -11.77 -2.56
N THR A 96 5.10 -12.53 -2.85
CA THR A 96 5.13 -14.00 -2.75
C THR A 96 4.86 -14.51 -1.35
N VAL A 97 5.39 -13.81 -0.35
CA VAL A 97 5.35 -14.17 1.08
C VAL A 97 5.62 -12.93 1.93
N ASP A 98 5.15 -12.93 3.17
CA ASP A 98 5.56 -11.97 4.18
C ASP A 98 7.00 -12.24 4.66
N TYR A 99 7.46 -11.44 5.63
CA TYR A 99 8.80 -11.58 6.22
C TYR A 99 9.02 -12.94 6.91
N ASP A 100 7.94 -13.58 7.35
CA ASP A 100 7.94 -14.88 8.01
C ASP A 100 7.72 -16.03 7.02
N GLY A 101 7.67 -15.74 5.70
CA GLY A 101 7.48 -16.73 4.66
C GLY A 101 6.03 -17.15 4.46
N ALA A 102 5.05 -16.51 5.12
CA ALA A 102 3.65 -16.84 4.98
C ALA A 102 3.06 -16.16 3.72
N PRO A 103 2.28 -16.88 2.90
CA PRO A 103 1.64 -16.30 1.71
C PRO A 103 0.62 -15.23 2.14
N SER A 104 0.49 -14.16 1.34
CA SER A 104 -0.43 -13.06 1.67
C SER A 104 -1.92 -13.46 1.59
N GLY A 105 -2.20 -14.65 1.04
CA GLY A 105 -3.55 -15.20 0.92
C GLY A 105 -4.35 -14.50 -0.18
N ARG A 106 -3.65 -13.93 -1.16
CA ARG A 106 -4.24 -13.17 -2.26
C ARG A 106 -4.08 -13.93 -3.57
N ALA A 107 -4.99 -13.70 -4.51
CA ALA A 107 -4.97 -14.38 -5.82
C ALA A 107 -3.71 -14.08 -6.65
N GLY A 108 -2.95 -13.04 -6.28
CA GLY A 108 -1.76 -12.59 -6.98
C GLY A 108 -0.42 -12.97 -6.35
N ASP A 109 -0.39 -13.81 -5.32
CA ASP A 109 0.84 -14.18 -4.61
C ASP A 109 1.93 -14.64 -5.59
N GLY A 110 3.09 -13.98 -5.52
CA GLY A 110 4.27 -14.25 -6.35
C GLY A 110 4.23 -13.63 -7.74
N LYS A 111 3.28 -12.73 -8.02
CA LYS A 111 3.22 -11.95 -9.26
C LYS A 111 3.36 -10.45 -8.97
N PRO A 112 4.29 -9.75 -9.64
CA PRO A 112 4.39 -8.31 -9.49
C PRO A 112 3.15 -7.62 -10.08
N CYS A 113 2.80 -6.47 -9.53
CA CYS A 113 1.82 -5.58 -10.14
C CYS A 113 2.44 -4.94 -11.38
N ILE A 114 1.63 -4.73 -12.41
CA ILE A 114 2.09 -4.18 -13.69
C ILE A 114 1.42 -2.83 -13.92
N GLY A 115 2.24 -1.79 -14.00
CA GLY A 115 1.85 -0.48 -14.48
C GLY A 115 2.17 -0.35 -15.97
N SER A 116 1.50 0.57 -16.64
CA SER A 116 1.82 0.93 -18.02
C SER A 116 1.54 2.40 -18.28
N PHE A 117 2.25 2.95 -19.26
CA PHE A 117 1.96 4.26 -19.83
C PHE A 117 2.30 4.25 -21.31
N THR A 118 1.55 5.00 -22.12
CA THR A 118 1.80 5.12 -23.56
C THR A 118 2.35 6.50 -23.89
N ILE A 119 3.50 6.57 -24.55
CA ILE A 119 4.00 7.86 -25.05
C ILE A 119 3.03 8.34 -26.14
N PRO A 120 2.46 9.56 -26.04
CA PRO A 120 1.58 10.08 -27.08
C PRO A 120 2.23 10.03 -28.47
N ALA A 121 1.41 9.78 -29.48
CA ALA A 121 1.88 9.85 -30.86
C ALA A 121 2.33 11.28 -31.19
N GLY A 122 3.43 11.42 -31.93
CA GLY A 122 3.98 12.72 -32.30
C GLY A 122 4.79 13.42 -31.20
N THR A 123 5.00 12.80 -30.02
CA THR A 123 5.97 13.30 -29.04
C THR A 123 7.35 13.43 -29.68
N ALA A 124 7.97 14.61 -29.51
CA ALA A 124 9.29 14.89 -30.06
C ALA A 124 10.36 13.98 -29.43
N PRO A 125 11.43 13.63 -30.16
CA PRO A 125 12.54 12.92 -29.56
C PRO A 125 13.23 13.76 -28.47
N GLY A 126 13.60 13.13 -27.37
CA GLY A 126 14.28 13.82 -26.27
C GLY A 126 14.17 13.10 -24.94
N ILE A 127 14.77 13.70 -23.92
CA ILE A 127 14.72 13.18 -22.55
C ILE A 127 13.60 13.90 -21.79
N TYR A 128 12.65 13.10 -21.31
CA TYR A 128 11.50 13.55 -20.56
C TYR A 128 11.63 13.11 -19.10
N LYS A 129 11.38 14.05 -18.18
CA LYS A 129 11.32 13.75 -16.75
C LYS A 129 9.88 13.40 -16.39
N MET A 130 9.70 12.22 -15.82
CA MET A 130 8.41 11.68 -15.46
C MET A 130 8.32 11.42 -13.96
N VAL A 131 7.10 11.50 -13.45
CA VAL A 131 6.76 11.23 -12.05
C VAL A 131 5.73 10.12 -12.03
N TRP A 132 6.07 8.98 -11.44
CA TRP A 132 5.07 7.98 -11.06
C TRP A 132 4.53 8.37 -9.68
N TYR A 133 3.23 8.60 -9.57
CA TYR A 133 2.60 9.14 -8.37
C TYR A 133 1.30 8.41 -8.05
N TRP A 134 1.03 8.23 -6.75
CA TRP A 134 -0.21 7.64 -6.24
C TRP A 134 -0.50 8.11 -4.82
N THR A 135 -1.77 8.04 -4.44
CA THR A 135 -2.25 8.45 -3.11
C THR A 135 -2.99 7.31 -2.43
N PHE A 136 -2.60 7.02 -1.19
CA PHE A 136 -3.34 6.15 -0.30
C PHE A 136 -4.05 7.00 0.74
N TRP A 137 -5.22 7.54 0.42
CA TRP A 137 -6.04 8.23 1.41
C TRP A 137 -6.96 7.25 2.14
N LEU A 138 -7.08 7.43 3.45
CA LEU A 138 -7.96 6.65 4.32
C LEU A 138 -9.36 7.27 4.36
N ASP A 139 -9.97 7.46 3.19
CA ASP A 139 -11.28 8.11 3.13
C ASP A 139 -12.41 7.15 3.58
N ASN A 140 -12.15 5.83 3.62
CA ASN A 140 -13.09 4.83 4.13
C ASN A 140 -12.37 3.74 4.96
N GLN A 141 -12.15 3.99 6.26
CA GLN A 141 -11.56 3.03 7.20
C GLN A 141 -12.31 1.68 7.24
N GLY A 142 -13.62 1.65 6.96
CA GLY A 142 -14.43 0.43 6.96
C GLY A 142 -14.12 -0.54 5.82
N ALA A 143 -13.42 -0.10 4.77
CA ALA A 143 -13.01 -0.96 3.65
C ALA A 143 -11.79 -1.85 3.96
N TYR A 144 -11.16 -1.68 5.12
CA TYR A 144 -9.94 -2.38 5.49
C TYR A 144 -10.24 -3.74 6.12
N LYS A 145 -9.49 -4.76 5.68
CA LYS A 145 -9.54 -6.11 6.26
C LYS A 145 -9.12 -6.13 7.73
N ASP A 146 -8.10 -5.35 8.08
CA ASP A 146 -7.66 -5.16 9.46
C ASP A 146 -8.01 -3.75 9.95
N GLN A 147 -9.02 -3.69 10.81
CA GLN A 147 -9.50 -2.45 11.42
C GLN A 147 -8.55 -1.90 12.50
N ASN A 148 -7.68 -2.73 13.08
CA ASN A 148 -6.72 -2.30 14.09
C ASN A 148 -5.51 -1.63 13.45
N MET A 149 -5.08 -2.06 12.26
CA MET A 149 -4.02 -1.42 11.48
C MET A 149 -4.48 -0.17 10.70
N ALA A 150 -5.79 0.02 10.55
CA ALA A 150 -6.37 1.24 9.98
C ALA A 150 -6.42 2.39 11.00
N LYS A 151 -6.51 2.07 12.31
CA LYS A 151 -6.56 3.06 13.39
C LYS A 151 -5.23 3.82 13.50
N GLY A 152 -5.29 5.15 13.42
CA GLY A 152 -4.14 6.04 13.59
C GLY A 152 -3.25 6.22 12.36
N TYR A 153 -3.56 5.55 11.25
CA TYR A 153 -2.96 5.86 9.95
C TYR A 153 -3.81 6.96 9.29
N PHE A 154 -3.20 7.90 8.56
CA PHE A 154 -3.91 9.06 7.97
C PHE A 154 -3.82 9.10 6.44
N GLY A 155 -3.20 8.08 5.85
CA GLY A 155 -2.92 8.03 4.43
C GLY A 155 -1.65 8.80 4.05
N ALA A 156 -1.07 8.43 2.90
CA ALA A 156 0.13 9.05 2.38
C ALA A 156 0.14 9.01 0.85
N ALA A 157 0.79 10.01 0.27
CA ALA A 157 1.15 10.02 -1.13
C ALA A 157 2.62 9.65 -1.33
N TYR A 158 2.89 9.10 -2.49
CA TYR A 158 4.18 8.60 -2.91
C TYR A 158 4.48 9.06 -4.31
N SER A 159 5.75 9.36 -4.55
CA SER A 159 6.27 9.68 -5.86
C SER A 159 7.55 8.91 -6.12
N THR A 160 7.83 8.66 -7.38
CA THR A 160 9.14 8.23 -7.87
C THR A 160 9.39 8.93 -9.19
N CYS A 161 10.55 9.56 -9.32
CA CYS A 161 10.93 10.29 -10.52
C CYS A 161 11.94 9.51 -11.35
N PHE A 162 11.77 9.55 -12.67
CA PHE A 162 12.61 8.84 -13.61
C PHE A 162 12.63 9.56 -14.96
N GLU A 163 13.64 9.26 -15.77
CA GLU A 163 13.79 9.80 -17.11
C GLU A 163 13.47 8.75 -18.17
N VAL A 164 12.79 9.19 -19.22
CA VAL A 164 12.52 8.40 -20.42
C VAL A 164 13.10 9.14 -21.62
N GLU A 165 13.91 8.43 -22.39
CA GLU A 165 14.33 8.86 -23.72
C GLU A 165 13.25 8.47 -24.73
N VAL A 166 12.53 9.46 -25.23
CA VAL A 166 11.61 9.26 -26.35
C VAL A 166 12.42 9.25 -27.63
N THR A 167 12.33 8.16 -28.38
CA THR A 167 12.93 8.04 -29.70
C THR A 167 11.91 8.42 -30.76
N GLY A 168 12.37 9.03 -31.86
CA GLY A 168 11.51 9.35 -32.99
C GLY A 168 10.81 8.09 -33.52
N GLY A 169 9.49 8.04 -33.39
CA GLY A 169 8.68 7.02 -34.02
C GLY A 169 8.60 7.30 -35.51
N SER A 170 9.35 6.55 -36.32
CA SER A 170 8.89 6.35 -37.71
C SER A 170 7.53 5.67 -37.61
N GLY A 171 6.51 6.22 -38.25
CA GLY A 171 5.16 5.64 -38.29
C GLY A 171 5.18 4.24 -38.90
N GLY A 172 5.52 3.24 -38.10
CA GLY A 172 5.57 1.84 -38.47
C GLY A 172 4.18 1.24 -38.35
N LYS A 173 3.52 1.06 -39.50
CA LYS A 173 2.51 0.02 -39.66
C LYS A 173 3.01 -1.26 -39.02
N THR A 174 2.15 -1.89 -38.23
CA THR A 174 2.35 -3.20 -37.61
C THR A 174 2.92 -4.23 -38.58
N THR A 175 4.01 -4.89 -38.20
CA THR A 175 4.17 -6.35 -38.35
C THR A 175 5.35 -6.84 -37.52
N GLN A 176 5.10 -7.97 -36.84
CA GLN A 176 5.95 -8.59 -35.82
C GLN A 176 7.15 -9.36 -36.42
N LYS A 177 8.20 -9.48 -35.60
CA LYS A 177 9.39 -10.35 -35.63
C LYS A 177 9.37 -11.63 -36.51
N ALA A 178 10.39 -11.76 -37.36
CA ALA A 178 11.16 -13.01 -37.61
C ALA A 178 12.62 -12.68 -38.06
N ALA A 179 13.60 -13.48 -37.62
CA ALA A 179 15.06 -13.34 -37.88
C ALA A 179 15.52 -14.21 -39.10
N PRO A 180 16.81 -14.26 -39.51
CA PRO A 180 17.70 -13.20 -40.05
C PRO A 180 18.35 -13.51 -41.45
N ALA A 181 18.78 -12.45 -42.18
CA ALA A 181 19.80 -12.33 -43.29
C ALA A 181 19.60 -13.10 -44.64
N PRO A 182 20.20 -12.69 -45.81
CA PRO A 182 21.27 -11.69 -46.05
C PRO A 182 21.03 -10.66 -47.21
N ALA A 183 21.99 -9.70 -47.34
CA ALA A 183 22.19 -8.73 -48.45
C ALA A 183 22.63 -9.43 -49.78
N PRO A 184 22.73 -8.80 -50.99
CA PRO A 184 23.17 -7.43 -51.37
C PRO A 184 22.19 -6.74 -52.39
N ALA A 185 22.35 -5.55 -53.00
CA ALA A 185 23.50 -4.93 -53.65
C ALA A 185 23.25 -3.42 -53.99
N SER A 186 24.36 -2.72 -54.26
CA SER A 186 24.54 -1.31 -54.63
C SER A 186 23.84 -0.87 -55.93
N VAL A 187 23.41 0.41 -55.99
CA VAL A 187 23.38 1.22 -57.25
C VAL A 187 23.51 2.73 -56.99
N THR A 188 24.63 3.25 -57.49
CA THR A 188 24.84 4.45 -58.33
C THR A 188 24.16 5.79 -58.03
N LYS A 189 25.04 6.75 -57.73
CA LYS A 189 24.93 8.22 -57.78
C LYS A 189 24.49 8.73 -59.17
N GLY A 190 23.36 9.43 -59.25
CA GLY A 190 22.90 10.16 -60.44
C GLY A 190 22.21 11.46 -60.02
N GLY A 191 22.69 12.59 -60.52
CA GLY A 191 22.25 13.93 -60.13
C GLY A 191 20.79 14.23 -60.49
N LEU A 192 20.08 14.85 -59.57
CA LEU A 192 18.74 15.41 -59.77
C LEU A 192 18.85 16.91 -60.08
N PRO A 193 18.07 17.44 -61.04
CA PRO A 193 18.07 18.86 -61.39
C PRO A 193 17.41 19.71 -60.30
N ALA A 194 17.74 21.00 -60.30
CA ALA A 194 17.31 21.99 -59.32
C ALA A 194 15.76 22.04 -59.16
N PRO A 195 15.24 22.14 -57.92
CA PRO A 195 13.81 22.17 -57.68
C PRO A 195 13.16 23.46 -58.18
N ALA A 196 11.97 23.32 -58.77
CA ALA A 196 11.12 24.42 -59.20
C ALA A 196 10.63 25.27 -58.00
N PRO A 197 10.33 26.57 -58.18
CA PRO A 197 9.86 27.43 -57.10
C PRO A 197 8.55 26.93 -56.48
N ALA A 198 8.47 26.98 -55.15
CA ALA A 198 7.30 26.58 -54.39
C ALA A 198 6.09 27.49 -54.69
N PRO A 199 4.86 26.94 -54.80
CA PRO A 199 3.64 27.74 -54.96
C PRO A 199 3.40 28.65 -53.76
N ALA A 200 2.85 29.84 -54.03
CA ALA A 200 2.48 30.80 -52.98
C ALA A 200 1.46 30.20 -51.99
N PRO A 201 1.56 30.51 -50.68
CA PRO A 201 0.64 29.98 -49.67
C PRO A 201 -0.81 30.36 -49.94
N ALA A 202 -1.72 29.39 -49.79
CA ALA A 202 -3.15 29.63 -49.84
C ALA A 202 -3.61 30.53 -48.66
N PRO A 203 -4.62 31.38 -48.84
CA PRO A 203 -5.13 32.24 -47.78
C PRO A 203 -5.59 31.44 -46.56
N ALA A 204 -5.29 31.95 -45.36
CA ALA A 204 -5.68 31.34 -44.10
C ALA A 204 -7.22 31.26 -43.97
N PRO A 205 -7.78 30.12 -43.51
CA PRO A 205 -9.21 29.99 -43.26
C PRO A 205 -9.71 31.01 -42.22
N ALA A 206 -10.91 31.53 -42.44
CA ALA A 206 -11.56 32.44 -41.50
C ALA A 206 -11.78 31.76 -40.12
N PRO A 207 -11.64 32.49 -39.00
CA PRO A 207 -11.83 31.94 -37.66
C PRO A 207 -13.23 31.34 -37.48
N ALA A 208 -13.28 30.14 -36.89
CA ALA A 208 -14.53 29.48 -36.54
C ALA A 208 -15.28 30.28 -35.45
N PRO A 209 -16.63 30.32 -35.49
CA PRO A 209 -17.43 31.00 -34.47
C PRO A 209 -17.17 30.46 -33.06
N ALA A 210 -17.15 31.36 -32.08
CA ALA A 210 -16.97 31.01 -30.67
C ALA A 210 -18.09 30.07 -30.19
N PRO A 211 -17.76 29.00 -29.43
CA PRO A 211 -18.76 28.09 -28.87
C PRO A 211 -19.74 28.81 -27.94
N ALA A 212 -21.02 28.43 -28.01
CA ALA A 212 -22.05 28.95 -27.11
C ALA A 212 -21.75 28.56 -25.65
N PRO A 213 -22.08 29.41 -24.66
CA PRO A 213 -21.89 29.12 -23.24
C PRO A 213 -22.62 27.84 -22.82
N ALA A 214 -21.94 27.01 -22.02
CA ALA A 214 -22.51 25.78 -21.48
C ALA A 214 -23.68 26.09 -20.52
N PRO A 215 -24.76 25.28 -20.51
CA PRO A 215 -25.87 25.41 -19.57
C PRO A 215 -25.41 25.31 -18.11
N ALA A 216 -26.03 26.11 -17.24
CA ALA A 216 -25.75 26.09 -15.80
C ALA A 216 -26.07 24.70 -15.18
N PRO A 217 -25.25 24.20 -14.25
CA PRO A 217 -25.49 22.92 -13.58
C PRO A 217 -26.83 22.89 -12.84
N ALA A 218 -27.53 21.76 -12.94
CA ALA A 218 -28.76 21.52 -12.19
C ALA A 218 -28.48 21.45 -10.66
N PRO A 219 -29.41 21.93 -9.82
CA PRO A 219 -29.26 21.86 -8.36
C PRO A 219 -29.08 20.43 -7.86
N ALA A 220 -28.17 20.25 -6.90
CA ALA A 220 -27.90 18.95 -6.28
C ALA A 220 -29.14 18.41 -5.53
N PRO A 221 -29.41 17.10 -5.60
CA PRO A 221 -30.50 16.46 -4.85
C PRO A 221 -30.33 16.64 -3.33
N ALA A 222 -31.44 16.82 -2.63
CA ALA A 222 -31.46 16.93 -1.18
C ALA A 222 -30.93 15.64 -0.51
N PRO A 223 -30.19 15.74 0.62
CA PRO A 223 -29.68 14.57 1.34
C PRO A 223 -30.80 13.63 1.80
N ALA A 224 -30.57 12.33 1.64
CA ALA A 224 -31.49 11.31 2.13
C ALA A 224 -31.58 11.33 3.67
N PRO A 225 -32.75 11.01 4.26
CA PRO A 225 -32.93 10.95 5.71
C PRO A 225 -31.98 9.95 6.37
N ALA A 226 -31.47 10.31 7.54
CA ALA A 226 -30.58 9.46 8.32
C ALA A 226 -31.27 8.13 8.72
N PRO A 227 -30.56 6.98 8.68
CA PRO A 227 -31.11 5.70 9.11
C PRO A 227 -31.53 5.72 10.59
N ALA A 228 -32.64 5.05 10.90
CA ALA A 228 -33.11 4.89 12.27
C ALA A 228 -32.11 4.10 13.14
N PRO A 229 -31.96 4.44 14.43
CA PRO A 229 -31.08 3.72 15.35
C PRO A 229 -31.44 2.23 15.44
N ALA A 230 -30.43 1.37 15.45
CA ALA A 230 -30.61 -0.07 15.60
C ALA A 230 -31.19 -0.43 16.99
N PRO A 231 -32.03 -1.48 17.09
CA PRO A 231 -32.58 -1.93 18.36
C PRO A 231 -31.49 -2.34 19.35
N ALA A 232 -31.71 -2.04 20.63
CA ALA A 232 -30.79 -2.41 21.71
C ALA A 232 -30.63 -3.95 21.80
N PRO A 233 -29.42 -4.47 22.07
CA PRO A 233 -29.18 -5.90 22.23
C PRO A 233 -30.01 -6.49 23.38
N ALA A 234 -30.52 -7.71 23.17
CA ALA A 234 -31.24 -8.44 24.19
C ALA A 234 -30.32 -8.80 25.39
N PRO A 235 -30.84 -8.83 26.63
CA PRO A 235 -30.06 -9.20 27.80
C PRO A 235 -29.46 -10.61 27.69
N ALA A 236 -28.20 -10.76 28.12
CA ALA A 236 -27.52 -12.04 28.13
C ALA A 236 -28.21 -13.05 29.09
N PRO A 237 -28.26 -14.36 28.75
CA PRO A 237 -28.82 -15.38 29.61
C PRO A 237 -28.09 -15.48 30.96
N ALA A 238 -28.85 -15.74 32.02
CA ALA A 238 -28.30 -15.95 33.36
C ALA A 238 -27.38 -17.20 33.40
N PRO A 239 -26.26 -17.16 34.14
CA PRO A 239 -25.36 -18.30 34.28
C PRO A 239 -26.05 -19.53 34.88
N ALA A 240 -25.74 -20.71 34.35
CA ALA A 240 -26.24 -21.97 34.88
C ALA A 240 -25.65 -22.27 36.28
N PRO A 241 -26.41 -22.93 37.18
CA PRO A 241 -25.92 -23.30 38.51
C PRO A 241 -24.74 -24.27 38.43
N ALA A 242 -23.76 -24.06 39.31
CA ALA A 242 -22.59 -24.94 39.45
C ALA A 242 -23.00 -26.36 39.93
N PRO A 243 -22.39 -27.43 39.41
CA PRO A 243 -22.66 -28.79 39.87
C PRO A 243 -22.18 -29.02 41.32
N ALA A 244 -22.96 -29.80 42.07
CA ALA A 244 -22.64 -30.21 43.43
C ALA A 244 -21.44 -31.19 43.45
N PRO A 245 -20.53 -31.09 44.44
CA PRO A 245 -19.39 -32.00 44.55
C PRO A 245 -19.84 -33.42 44.93
N ALA A 246 -19.27 -34.41 44.24
CA ALA A 246 -19.44 -35.83 44.53
C ALA A 246 -18.61 -36.25 45.76
N PRO A 247 -19.05 -37.26 46.53
CA PRO A 247 -18.31 -37.74 47.70
C PRO A 247 -17.07 -38.55 47.27
N THR A 248 -15.94 -38.23 47.88
CA THR A 248 -14.67 -38.93 47.72
C THR A 248 -14.66 -40.19 48.58
N GLU A 249 -14.75 -41.36 47.96
CA GLU A 249 -14.29 -42.62 48.54
C GLU A 249 -12.85 -42.89 48.09
N ALA A 250 -11.96 -43.00 49.07
CA ALA A 250 -10.59 -43.43 48.89
C ALA A 250 -10.59 -44.93 48.56
N GLN A 251 -9.80 -45.37 47.58
CA GLN A 251 -9.00 -46.60 47.67
C GLN A 251 -7.98 -46.74 46.51
N ILE A 252 -6.69 -46.69 46.89
CA ILE A 252 -5.56 -47.56 46.52
C ILE A 252 -5.44 -48.16 45.10
N GLY A 253 -4.35 -47.80 44.43
CA GLY A 253 -3.58 -48.69 43.55
C GLY A 253 -3.52 -48.29 42.08
N GLY A 254 -2.42 -47.68 41.66
CA GLY A 254 -2.10 -47.51 40.23
C GLY A 254 -1.10 -46.40 39.96
N GLU A 255 0.12 -46.81 39.61
CA GLU A 255 1.16 -46.09 38.87
C GLU A 255 0.84 -44.64 38.46
N ALA A 256 1.58 -43.68 39.01
CA ALA A 256 1.42 -42.26 38.72
C ALA A 256 1.75 -41.95 37.24
N ALA A 257 0.73 -41.86 36.40
CA ALA A 257 0.80 -41.05 35.20
C ALA A 257 0.93 -39.58 35.62
N PRO A 258 1.86 -38.79 35.05
CA PRO A 258 1.99 -37.38 35.41
C PRO A 258 0.67 -36.67 35.09
N MET A 259 0.12 -35.98 36.10
CA MET A 259 -0.91 -34.95 35.92
C MET A 259 -0.52 -34.09 34.70
N PRO A 260 -1.42 -33.81 33.75
CA PRO A 260 -1.11 -32.86 32.69
C PRO A 260 -0.73 -31.54 33.36
N ALA A 261 0.50 -31.08 33.09
CA ALA A 261 1.01 -29.83 33.63
C ALA A 261 0.00 -28.72 33.36
N ALA A 262 -0.31 -27.91 34.38
CA ALA A 262 -1.16 -26.74 34.21
C ALA A 262 -0.64 -25.91 33.03
N PRO A 263 -1.52 -25.38 32.16
CA PRO A 263 -1.06 -24.64 31.00
C PRO A 263 -0.23 -23.45 31.49
N SER A 264 0.98 -23.34 30.97
CA SER A 264 1.94 -22.29 31.32
C SER A 264 2.35 -21.56 30.06
N CYS A 265 2.53 -20.25 30.16
CA CYS A 265 3.02 -19.47 29.04
C CYS A 265 4.45 -19.90 28.66
N THR A 266 4.68 -20.28 27.40
CA THR A 266 6.01 -20.65 26.89
C THR A 266 6.69 -19.53 26.10
N ARG A 267 6.08 -18.35 26.05
CA ARG A 267 6.59 -17.19 25.31
C ARG A 267 7.57 -16.41 26.16
N THR A 268 8.64 -15.97 25.53
CA THR A 268 9.68 -15.12 26.13
C THR A 268 9.63 -13.74 25.49
N VAL A 269 9.97 -12.72 26.27
CA VAL A 269 10.09 -11.34 25.77
C VAL A 269 11.30 -11.18 24.87
N SER A 270 11.20 -10.27 23.90
CA SER A 270 12.33 -9.83 23.08
C SER A 270 13.33 -9.05 23.94
N GLU A 271 14.61 -9.00 23.53
CA GLU A 271 15.65 -8.25 24.25
C GLU A 271 15.30 -6.76 24.42
N GLY A 272 14.65 -6.15 23.42
CA GLY A 272 14.20 -4.75 23.49
C GLY A 272 13.12 -4.50 24.54
N ASP A 273 12.18 -5.43 24.69
CA ASP A 273 11.09 -5.35 25.68
C ASP A 273 11.64 -5.58 27.11
N ALA A 274 12.55 -6.55 27.25
CA ALA A 274 13.25 -6.79 28.50
C ALA A 274 14.06 -5.55 28.93
N ALA A 275 14.74 -4.88 27.99
CA ALA A 275 15.55 -3.69 28.26
C ALA A 275 14.71 -2.50 28.79
N VAL A 276 13.43 -2.42 28.44
CA VAL A 276 12.52 -1.38 28.94
C VAL A 276 11.65 -1.84 30.12
N GLY A 277 11.98 -2.97 30.73
CA GLY A 277 11.33 -3.45 31.94
C GLY A 277 10.01 -4.19 31.72
N ILE A 278 9.81 -4.80 30.55
CA ILE A 278 8.66 -5.64 30.22
C ILE A 278 9.06 -7.12 30.27
N ASN A 279 8.22 -7.95 30.87
CA ASN A 279 8.36 -9.40 30.89
C ASN A 279 7.02 -10.06 30.50
N ILE A 280 7.00 -11.38 30.30
CA ILE A 280 5.78 -12.16 30.08
C ILE A 280 5.53 -13.07 31.28
N ALA A 281 4.29 -13.09 31.74
CA ALA A 281 3.83 -13.98 32.79
C ALA A 281 2.66 -14.84 32.32
N THR A 282 2.47 -15.98 33.01
CA THR A 282 1.28 -16.82 32.84
C THR A 282 0.13 -16.18 33.59
N ASP A 283 -0.93 -15.81 32.88
CA ASP A 283 -2.14 -15.19 33.41
C ASP A 283 -3.40 -15.76 32.73
N ALA A 284 -4.12 -16.61 33.46
CA ALA A 284 -5.36 -17.22 32.98
C ALA A 284 -6.50 -16.20 32.77
N SER A 285 -6.41 -14.98 33.34
CA SER A 285 -7.42 -13.94 33.10
C SER A 285 -7.40 -13.43 31.66
N CYS A 286 -6.35 -13.74 30.88
CA CYS A 286 -6.29 -13.37 29.48
C CYS A 286 -7.33 -14.06 28.59
N SER A 287 -7.99 -15.13 29.06
CA SER A 287 -9.20 -15.66 28.41
C SER A 287 -10.33 -14.62 28.33
N SER A 288 -10.35 -13.66 29.26
CA SER A 288 -11.31 -12.53 29.29
C SER A 288 -10.74 -11.26 28.65
N GLY A 289 -9.54 -11.33 28.07
CA GLY A 289 -8.80 -10.22 27.47
C GLY A 289 -8.17 -9.26 28.49
N GLY A 290 -7.67 -8.12 27.99
CA GLY A 290 -7.09 -7.04 28.79
C GLY A 290 -5.73 -6.56 28.30
N LEU A 291 -5.26 -5.45 28.86
CA LEU A 291 -3.97 -4.84 28.51
C LEU A 291 -2.81 -5.80 28.78
N GLY A 292 -2.01 -6.06 27.74
CA GLY A 292 -0.86 -6.95 27.79
C GLY A 292 -1.15 -8.41 27.43
N CYS A 293 -2.41 -8.84 27.25
CA CYS A 293 -2.68 -10.23 26.87
C CYS A 293 -2.22 -10.52 25.44
N ILE A 294 -1.46 -11.60 25.28
CA ILE A 294 -0.88 -12.06 24.02
C ILE A 294 -1.73 -13.18 23.44
N ASP A 295 -2.06 -14.16 24.29
CA ASP A 295 -3.00 -15.24 24.01
C ASP A 295 -3.87 -15.45 25.26
N ASN A 296 -4.60 -16.56 25.32
CA ASN A 296 -5.51 -16.84 26.43
C ASN A 296 -4.80 -17.08 27.78
N ILE A 297 -3.47 -17.15 27.81
CA ILE A 297 -2.69 -17.48 29.02
C ILE A 297 -1.39 -16.68 29.21
N CYS A 298 -0.91 -15.97 28.20
CA CYS A 298 0.31 -15.16 28.24
C CYS A 298 -0.04 -13.68 28.35
N ARG A 299 0.58 -12.96 29.30
CA ARG A 299 0.43 -11.51 29.44
C ARG A 299 1.78 -10.80 29.56
N TYR A 300 1.98 -9.71 28.82
CA TYR A 300 2.97 -8.70 29.09
C TYR A 300 2.70 -8.00 30.42
N CYS A 301 3.74 -7.93 31.24
CA CYS A 301 3.71 -7.34 32.56
C CYS A 301 4.98 -6.52 32.78
N ARG A 302 4.91 -5.52 33.65
CA ARG A 302 6.06 -4.69 34.01
C ARG A 302 6.85 -5.30 35.15
N VAL A 303 8.17 -5.33 35.02
CA VAL A 303 9.14 -5.66 36.08
C VAL A 303 9.86 -4.42 36.59
N THR A 304 10.02 -3.41 35.74
CA THR A 304 10.62 -2.12 36.10
C THR A 304 9.78 -1.03 35.48
N ASN A 305 9.44 0.01 36.24
CA ASN A 305 8.59 1.08 35.75
C ASN A 305 9.38 2.03 34.83
N THR A 306 8.99 2.08 33.56
CA THR A 306 9.52 2.97 32.54
C THR A 306 8.35 3.58 31.77
N ASP A 307 8.59 4.61 30.97
CA ASP A 307 7.54 5.20 30.12
C ASP A 307 6.90 4.17 29.17
N LYS A 308 7.62 3.09 28.84
CA LYS A 308 7.14 2.02 27.95
C LYS A 308 6.43 0.89 28.72
N SER A 309 6.84 0.60 29.94
CA SER A 309 6.26 -0.47 30.75
C SER A 309 5.12 -0.01 31.67
N ALA A 310 5.00 1.30 31.93
CA ALA A 310 3.98 1.89 32.80
C ALA A 310 2.53 1.45 32.52
N PRO A 311 2.10 1.23 31.25
CA PRO A 311 0.74 0.77 30.94
C PRO A 311 0.46 -0.70 31.32
N PHE A 312 1.49 -1.52 31.56
CA PHE A 312 1.31 -2.92 31.90
C PHE A 312 1.17 -3.12 33.42
N VAL A 313 0.43 -4.16 33.80
CA VAL A 313 0.30 -4.60 35.20
C VAL A 313 1.63 -5.16 35.71
N GLU A 314 1.88 -5.11 37.01
CA GLU A 314 3.11 -5.65 37.59
C GLU A 314 3.17 -7.17 37.49
N CYS A 315 4.32 -7.72 37.06
CA CYS A 315 4.49 -9.18 37.02
C CYS A 315 4.29 -9.82 38.41
N ALA A 316 4.65 -9.08 39.47
CA ALA A 316 4.44 -9.50 40.85
C ALA A 316 2.96 -9.65 41.23
N SER A 317 2.07 -8.80 40.69
CA SER A 317 0.63 -8.90 41.01
C SER A 317 -0.02 -10.08 40.30
N ILE A 318 0.46 -10.45 39.11
CA ILE A 318 0.03 -11.67 38.39
C ILE A 318 0.49 -12.92 39.14
N ALA A 319 1.76 -12.96 39.58
CA ALA A 319 2.31 -14.09 40.33
C ALA A 319 1.63 -14.25 41.71
N ALA A 320 1.19 -13.16 42.33
CA ALA A 320 0.41 -13.19 43.57
C ALA A 320 -1.01 -13.74 43.36
N ALA A 321 -1.65 -13.44 42.22
CA ALA A 321 -2.96 -13.99 41.85
C ALA A 321 -2.91 -15.48 41.50
N ALA A 322 -1.75 -16.00 41.08
CA ALA A 322 -1.52 -17.41 40.80
C ALA A 322 -1.25 -18.27 42.04
N LYS A 323 -1.03 -17.66 43.23
CA LYS A 323 -0.97 -18.41 44.49
C LYS A 323 -2.38 -18.56 45.07
N PRO A 324 -2.84 -19.77 45.44
CA PRO A 324 -4.09 -19.93 46.15
C PRO A 324 -3.98 -19.17 47.48
N GLY A 325 -4.84 -18.17 47.67
CA GLY A 325 -4.81 -17.28 48.82
C GLY A 325 -4.93 -18.05 50.14
N THR A 326 -3.91 -17.92 50.99
CA THR A 326 -4.03 -18.22 52.41
C THR A 326 -4.89 -17.16 53.09
N VAL A 327 -6.10 -17.59 53.45
CA VAL A 327 -7.03 -17.20 54.54
C VAL A 327 -6.85 -15.82 55.19
N ALA A 328 -7.94 -15.05 55.21
CA ALA A 328 -8.12 -13.80 55.95
C ALA A 328 -7.99 -13.96 57.48
N PRO A 329 -7.52 -12.95 58.24
CA PRO A 329 -7.56 -12.99 59.69
C PRO A 329 -9.00 -12.83 60.20
N ALA A 330 -9.37 -13.67 61.16
CA ALA A 330 -10.61 -13.59 61.91
C ALA A 330 -10.64 -12.35 62.82
N TRP A 331 -11.80 -11.72 62.90
CA TRP A 331 -12.12 -10.71 63.91
C TRP A 331 -12.19 -11.38 65.30
N THR A 332 -11.50 -10.80 66.27
CA THR A 332 -11.83 -10.86 67.71
C THR A 332 -11.87 -9.45 68.24
#